data_AF-A0A7J8VP46-F1
#
_entry.id   AF-A0A7J8VP46-F1
#
_cell.length_a   1.000
_cell.length_b   1.000
_cell.length_c   1.000
_cell.angle_alpha   90.00
_cell.angle_beta   90.00
_cell.angle_gamma   90.00
#
_symmetry.space_group_name_H-M   'P 1'
#
loop_
_entity.id
_entity.type
_entity.pdbx_description
1 polymer ?
#
loop_
_entity_poly.entity_id
_entity_poly.type
_entity_poly.pdbx_seq_one_letter_code
_entity_poly.pdbx_strand_id
1 'polypeptide(L)'
;MSEFLNQKSSIQGKVPSGYLNTIFDLTGDWLHDAADTKNLAFDGYFISLYHLHLTASLLVLHDSVKKSVPSHWDPEALSRKGIAGYAELFVVLNWLRLTVWLFIQTYGTHIIVGMAVGGQDLLCVRQNYSSAIPSSELRGYLEDLGDVMFSDGKSPSLLQRKTRDGKQKVPEVFNHIFKSNSLQLASIAETSSKDGLTIISSKRGGNVFLHNHSNWLQTVPTKPEGILFKFVPITSLLTGIPGSGYLSHAINLYLRC
;
A
#
# COMPACT_ATOMS: atom_id res chain seq x y z
N MET A 1 -7.22 3.51 -8.64
CA MET A 1 -6.92 2.63 -7.49
C MET A 1 -6.32 3.40 -6.31
N SER A 2 -5.23 4.14 -6.50
CA SER A 2 -4.58 4.93 -5.42
C SER A 2 -5.52 5.83 -4.61
N GLU A 3 -6.27 6.71 -5.29
CA GLU A 3 -7.23 7.60 -4.64
C GLU A 3 -8.25 6.85 -3.77
N PHE A 4 -8.74 5.70 -4.25
CA PHE A 4 -9.71 4.87 -3.52
C PHE A 4 -9.12 4.31 -2.22
N LEU A 5 -7.93 3.70 -2.27
CA LEU A 5 -7.28 3.13 -1.09
C LEU A 5 -6.81 4.21 -0.10
N ASN A 6 -6.37 5.35 -0.61
CA ASN A 6 -6.02 6.51 0.20
C ASN A 6 -7.24 7.04 0.95
N GLN A 7 -8.38 7.21 0.27
CA GLN A 7 -9.63 7.65 0.91
C GLN A 7 -10.09 6.64 1.97
N LYS A 8 -9.96 5.33 1.71
CA LYS A 8 -10.20 4.28 2.71
C LYS A 8 -9.27 4.40 3.92
N SER A 9 -8.13 5.06 3.79
CA SER A 9 -7.16 5.29 4.87
C SER A 9 -7.20 6.73 5.43
N SER A 10 -8.18 7.54 5.04
CA SER A 10 -8.28 8.98 5.37
C SER A 10 -7.09 9.83 4.87
N ILE A 11 -6.39 9.36 3.84
CA ILE A 11 -5.33 10.09 3.14
C ILE A 11 -5.93 10.76 1.90
N GLN A 12 -5.54 12.00 1.63
CA GLN A 12 -5.98 12.75 0.45
C GLN A 12 -4.97 12.65 -0.70
N GLY A 13 -5.47 12.74 -1.93
CA GLY A 13 -4.64 12.82 -3.14
C GLY A 13 -4.39 11.49 -3.84
N LYS A 14 -3.58 11.57 -4.91
CA LYS A 14 -3.39 10.49 -5.90
C LYS A 14 -2.12 9.67 -5.72
N VAL A 15 -1.19 10.14 -4.90
CA VAL A 15 0.09 9.45 -4.63
C VAL A 15 -0.21 8.11 -3.95
N PRO A 16 0.31 6.98 -4.45
CA PRO A 16 0.15 5.68 -3.79
C PRO A 16 0.61 5.68 -2.34
N SER A 17 -0.25 5.22 -1.44
CA SER A 17 0.13 5.01 -0.04
C SER A 17 0.97 3.75 0.12
N GLY A 18 1.74 3.67 1.22
CA GLY A 18 2.48 2.46 1.56
C GLY A 18 1.60 1.22 1.67
N TYR A 19 0.32 1.37 2.05
CA TYR A 19 -0.64 0.26 2.02
C TYR A 19 -0.88 -0.27 0.60
N LEU A 20 -1.12 0.62 -0.37
CA LEU A 20 -1.25 0.23 -1.78
C LEU A 20 0.01 -0.47 -2.26
N ASN A 21 1.18 0.10 -1.97
CA ASN A 21 2.46 -0.48 -2.40
C ASN A 21 2.65 -1.88 -1.81
N THR A 22 2.27 -2.06 -0.54
CA THR A 22 2.38 -3.36 0.14
C THR A 22 1.47 -4.42 -0.51
N ILE A 23 0.20 -4.10 -0.78
CA ILE A 23 -0.75 -5.13 -1.28
C ILE A 23 -0.56 -5.46 -2.76
N PHE A 24 0.08 -4.58 -3.54
CA PHE A 24 0.38 -4.80 -4.96
C PHE A 24 1.85 -5.10 -5.23
N ASP A 25 2.67 -5.26 -4.19
CA ASP A 25 4.12 -5.49 -4.27
C ASP A 25 4.83 -4.46 -5.18
N LEU A 26 4.61 -3.19 -4.87
CA LEU A 26 5.24 -2.06 -5.54
C LEU A 26 6.43 -1.55 -4.73
N THR A 27 7.44 -1.04 -5.43
CA THR A 27 8.70 -0.60 -4.83
C THR A 27 8.54 0.68 -4.00
N GLY A 28 7.52 1.48 -4.32
CA GLY A 28 7.29 2.80 -3.73
C GLY A 28 7.89 3.93 -4.55
N ASP A 29 8.68 3.63 -5.58
CA ASP A 29 8.99 4.56 -6.67
C ASP A 29 7.80 4.59 -7.62
N TRP A 30 6.78 5.34 -7.21
CA TRP A 30 5.46 5.26 -7.83
C TRP A 30 5.46 5.65 -9.31
N LEU A 31 6.42 6.48 -9.75
CA LEU A 31 6.54 6.89 -11.15
C LEU A 31 6.97 5.70 -12.03
N HIS A 32 7.98 4.95 -11.59
CA HIS A 32 8.45 3.75 -12.27
C HIS A 32 7.42 2.61 -12.17
N ASP A 33 6.85 2.40 -10.99
CA ASP A 33 5.82 1.37 -10.75
C ASP A 33 4.57 1.61 -11.62
N ALA A 34 4.17 2.87 -11.81
CA ALA A 34 3.04 3.24 -12.65
C ALA A 34 3.33 3.11 -14.16
N ALA A 35 4.58 3.30 -14.58
CA ALA A 35 4.95 3.22 -16.00
C ALA A 35 4.78 1.82 -16.59
N ASP A 36 5.01 0.77 -15.79
CA ASP A 36 4.84 -0.63 -16.22
C ASP A 36 3.41 -1.16 -15.98
N THR A 37 2.58 -0.43 -15.22
CA THR A 37 1.27 -0.90 -14.78
C THR A 37 0.14 -0.29 -15.61
N LYS A 38 -0.59 -1.12 -16.36
CA LYS A 38 -1.79 -0.75 -17.12
C LYS A 38 -3.03 -0.69 -16.23
N ASN A 39 -3.31 -1.75 -15.47
CA ASN A 39 -4.45 -1.81 -14.56
C ASN A 39 -4.07 -2.50 -13.24
N LEU A 40 -4.73 -2.08 -12.16
CA LEU A 40 -4.69 -2.73 -10.85
C LEU A 40 -6.11 -3.10 -10.44
N ALA A 41 -6.30 -4.31 -9.95
CA ALA A 41 -7.56 -4.79 -9.40
C ALA A 41 -7.29 -5.65 -8.16
N PHE A 42 -8.21 -5.65 -7.20
CA PHE A 42 -8.13 -6.56 -6.07
C PHE A 42 -9.52 -6.96 -5.60
N ASP A 43 -9.61 -8.13 -4.98
CA ASP A 43 -10.76 -8.65 -4.28
C ASP A 43 -10.30 -9.25 -2.94
N GLY A 44 -11.19 -9.37 -1.97
CA GLY A 44 -10.86 -10.05 -0.72
C GLY A 44 -11.73 -9.73 0.47
N TYR A 45 -11.40 -10.41 1.57
CA TYR A 45 -12.15 -10.37 2.82
C TYR A 45 -11.43 -9.53 3.87
N PHE A 46 -12.19 -8.68 4.56
CA PHE A 46 -11.72 -7.90 5.69
C PHE A 46 -12.56 -8.26 6.91
N ILE A 47 -11.95 -8.95 7.86
CA ILE A 47 -12.58 -9.40 9.09
C ILE A 47 -12.18 -8.44 10.19
N SER A 48 -13.11 -7.57 10.61
CA SER A 48 -12.91 -6.67 11.73
C SER A 48 -13.53 -7.28 12.99
N LEU A 49 -12.71 -7.53 14.02
CA LEU A 49 -13.19 -8.00 15.31
C LEU A 49 -13.58 -6.82 16.20
N TYR A 50 -12.78 -5.76 16.18
CA TYR A 50 -13.05 -4.51 16.88
C TYR A 50 -12.31 -3.35 16.21
N HIS A 51 -12.78 -2.14 16.47
CA HIS A 51 -12.19 -0.91 15.95
C HIS A 51 -11.54 -0.13 17.08
N LEU A 52 -10.32 0.35 16.83
CA LEU A 52 -9.59 1.25 17.71
C LEU A 52 -9.56 2.62 17.06
N HIS A 53 -9.91 3.65 17.83
CA HIS A 53 -9.88 5.04 17.41
C HIS A 53 -9.30 5.89 18.54
N LEU A 54 -8.41 6.82 18.19
CA LEU A 54 -7.97 7.84 19.13
C LEU A 54 -9.14 8.79 19.41
N THR A 55 -9.58 8.83 20.66
CA THR A 55 -10.75 9.61 21.12
C THR A 55 -10.39 11.02 21.58
N ALA A 56 -9.11 11.40 21.59
CA ALA A 56 -8.66 12.64 22.22
C ALA A 56 -8.91 13.88 21.34
N SER A 57 -9.51 14.91 21.95
CA SER A 57 -9.82 16.20 21.33
C SER A 57 -8.59 17.08 21.03
N LEU A 58 -7.42 16.76 21.59
CA LEU A 58 -6.14 17.47 21.39
C LEU A 58 -4.95 16.49 21.46
N LEU A 59 -4.59 15.90 20.32
CA LEU A 59 -3.36 15.09 20.23
C LEU A 59 -2.13 15.98 20.45
N VAL A 60 -1.23 15.57 21.35
CA VAL A 60 0.01 16.29 21.65
C VAL A 60 1.21 15.44 21.23
N LEU A 61 2.14 16.05 20.50
CA LEU A 61 3.39 15.37 20.14
C LEU A 61 4.27 15.16 21.36
N HIS A 62 4.91 13.98 21.41
CA HIS A 62 5.96 13.70 22.37
C HIS A 62 7.15 14.65 22.17
N ASP A 63 7.80 15.07 23.25
CA ASP A 63 8.84 16.10 23.18
C ASP A 63 10.06 15.69 22.35
N SER A 64 10.36 14.39 22.26
CA SER A 64 11.40 13.90 21.36
C SER A 64 11.10 14.24 19.91
N VAL A 65 9.85 14.10 19.46
CA VAL A 65 9.43 14.43 18.09
C VAL A 65 9.59 15.91 17.85
N LYS A 66 9.14 16.75 18.80
CA LYS A 66 9.27 18.21 18.71
C LYS A 66 10.73 18.65 18.58
N LYS A 67 11.62 18.07 19.38
CA LYS A 67 13.06 18.38 19.38
C LYS A 67 13.76 17.90 18.10
N SER A 68 13.23 16.89 17.43
CA SER A 68 13.74 16.41 16.15
C SER A 68 13.29 17.27 14.96
N VAL A 69 12.37 18.22 15.14
CA VAL A 69 11.97 19.15 14.08
C VAL A 69 13.13 20.12 13.81
N PRO A 70 13.61 20.23 12.57
CA PRO A 70 14.67 21.18 12.23
C PRO A 70 14.20 22.61 12.49
N SER A 71 14.84 23.33 13.41
CA SER A 71 14.40 24.66 13.85
C SER A 71 14.73 25.78 12.85
N HIS A 72 15.65 25.55 11.92
CA HIS A 72 16.12 26.54 10.95
C HIS A 72 16.19 25.95 9.54
N TRP A 73 15.68 26.71 8.58
CA TRP A 73 15.87 26.51 7.15
C TRP A 73 16.09 27.92 6.58
N ASP A 74 17.28 28.18 6.03
CA ASP A 74 17.59 29.49 5.44
C ASP A 74 17.78 29.36 3.92
N PRO A 75 16.72 29.54 3.11
CA PRO A 75 16.81 29.57 1.67
C PRO A 75 17.40 30.88 1.15
N GLU A 76 17.41 31.96 1.94
CA GLU A 76 18.03 33.22 1.56
C GLU A 76 19.56 33.20 1.71
N ALA A 77 20.12 32.46 2.67
CA ALA A 77 21.55 32.15 2.67
C ALA A 77 21.95 31.29 1.46
N LEU A 78 21.06 30.40 1.01
CA LEU A 78 21.25 29.60 -0.21
C LEU A 78 21.18 30.44 -1.49
N SER A 79 20.34 31.48 -1.54
CA SER A 79 20.22 32.38 -2.69
C SER A 79 21.26 33.52 -2.71
N ARG A 80 21.62 34.09 -1.55
CA ARG A 80 22.66 35.13 -1.43
C ARG A 80 24.07 34.60 -1.68
N LYS A 81 24.33 33.31 -1.44
CA LYS A 81 25.62 32.66 -1.76
C LYS A 81 25.75 32.24 -3.24
N GLY A 82 24.80 32.58 -4.09
CA GLY A 82 24.75 32.26 -5.52
C GLY A 82 25.89 32.79 -6.40
N ILE A 83 26.96 33.37 -5.84
CA ILE A 83 28.16 33.80 -6.61
C ILE A 83 29.47 33.25 -6.00
N ALA A 84 29.46 32.60 -4.83
CA ALA A 84 30.68 32.02 -4.23
C ALA A 84 30.38 30.72 -3.48
N GLY A 85 30.61 29.58 -4.15
CA GLY A 85 30.81 28.29 -3.50
C GLY A 85 29.73 27.23 -3.76
N TYR A 86 29.80 26.56 -4.91
CA TYR A 86 29.00 25.34 -5.19
C TYR A 86 29.18 24.24 -4.13
N ALA A 87 30.31 24.19 -3.43
CA ALA A 87 30.59 23.22 -2.38
C ALA A 87 29.74 23.43 -1.11
N GLU A 88 29.53 24.69 -0.68
CA GLU A 88 28.72 24.97 0.51
C GLU A 88 27.22 24.74 0.24
N LEU A 89 26.75 25.08 -0.97
CA LEU A 89 25.39 24.79 -1.40
C LEU A 89 25.11 23.28 -1.39
N PHE A 90 26.07 22.47 -1.85
CA PHE A 90 25.98 21.00 -1.85
C PHE A 90 25.96 20.43 -0.42
N VAL A 91 26.77 20.95 0.49
CA VAL A 91 26.80 20.51 1.89
C VAL A 91 25.50 20.85 2.61
N VAL A 92 24.96 22.06 2.43
CA VAL A 92 23.70 22.47 3.08
C VAL A 92 22.51 21.72 2.50
N LEU A 93 22.42 21.56 1.17
CA LEU A 93 21.35 20.78 0.54
C LEU A 93 21.41 19.30 0.96
N ASN A 94 22.60 18.70 1.07
CA ASN A 94 22.73 17.33 1.56
C ASN A 94 22.42 17.21 3.05
N TRP A 95 22.88 18.13 3.90
CA TRP A 95 22.58 18.12 5.33
C TRP A 95 21.07 18.24 5.60
N LEU A 96 20.40 19.10 4.83
CA LEU A 96 18.98 19.35 4.93
C LEU A 96 18.15 18.18 4.38
N ARG A 97 18.58 17.59 3.26
CA ARG A 97 18.05 16.33 2.76
C ARG A 97 18.21 15.20 3.77
N LEU A 98 19.37 15.08 4.41
CA LEU A 98 19.66 14.08 5.43
C LEU A 98 18.82 14.26 6.69
N THR A 99 18.64 15.50 7.18
CA THR A 99 17.92 15.76 8.43
C THR A 99 16.41 15.51 8.26
N VAL A 100 15.82 15.98 7.16
CA VAL A 100 14.41 15.68 6.84
C VAL A 100 14.22 14.19 6.57
N TRP A 101 15.12 13.58 5.79
CA TRP A 101 15.06 12.15 5.51
C TRP A 101 15.14 11.32 6.80
N LEU A 102 16.03 11.68 7.73
CA LEU A 102 16.14 11.04 9.04
C LEU A 102 14.85 11.21 9.85
N PHE A 103 14.24 12.40 9.85
CA PHE A 103 12.95 12.61 10.52
C PHE A 103 11.87 11.68 9.94
N ILE A 104 11.73 11.65 8.61
CA ILE A 104 10.72 10.82 7.92
C ILE A 104 11.00 9.34 8.17
N GLN A 105 12.25 8.91 8.14
CA GLN A 105 12.61 7.52 8.41
C GLN A 105 12.33 7.13 9.87
N THR A 106 12.51 8.06 10.81
CA THR A 106 12.34 7.81 12.25
C THR A 106 10.87 7.85 12.67
N TYR A 107 10.12 8.85 12.21
CA TYR A 107 8.76 9.15 12.70
C TYR A 107 7.67 8.95 11.65
N GLY A 108 8.03 8.75 10.38
CA GLY A 108 7.09 8.69 9.28
C GLY A 108 6.53 10.05 8.87
N THR A 109 5.51 10.01 8.01
CA THR A 109 4.83 11.20 7.48
C THR A 109 3.43 11.40 8.07
N HIS A 110 2.87 10.34 8.64
CA HIS A 110 1.50 10.30 9.16
C HIS A 110 1.46 9.57 10.49
N ILE A 111 0.48 9.92 11.32
CA ILE A 111 0.18 9.20 12.56
C ILE A 111 -1.09 8.35 12.37
N ILE A 112 -1.15 7.22 13.08
CA ILE A 112 -2.33 6.35 13.10
C ILE A 112 -3.34 6.95 14.08
N VAL A 113 -4.54 7.29 13.61
CA VAL A 113 -5.66 7.80 14.42
C VAL A 113 -6.79 6.80 14.59
N GLY A 114 -6.77 5.74 13.79
CA GLY A 114 -7.67 4.62 13.98
C GLY A 114 -7.25 3.42 13.15
N MET A 115 -7.78 2.25 13.49
CA MET A 115 -7.59 1.01 12.75
C MET A 115 -8.69 0.02 13.14
N ALA A 116 -8.95 -0.95 12.28
CA ALA A 116 -9.61 -2.18 12.68
C ALA A 116 -8.56 -3.19 13.17
N VAL A 117 -8.94 -4.08 14.08
CA VAL A 117 -8.12 -5.20 14.51
C VAL A 117 -8.84 -6.48 14.15
N GLY A 118 -8.14 -7.36 13.43
CA GLY A 118 -8.71 -8.60 12.92
C GLY A 118 -7.81 -9.24 11.87
N GLY A 119 -8.33 -9.50 10.67
CA GLY A 119 -7.55 -10.10 9.60
C GLY A 119 -8.05 -9.71 8.23
N GLN A 120 -7.17 -9.77 7.23
CA GLN A 120 -7.53 -9.59 5.83
C GLN A 120 -6.88 -10.66 4.95
N ASP A 121 -7.59 -11.02 3.90
CA ASP A 121 -7.19 -12.00 2.91
C ASP A 121 -7.50 -11.44 1.53
N LEU A 122 -6.46 -10.98 0.83
CA LEU A 122 -6.56 -10.23 -0.41
C LEU A 122 -5.97 -11.00 -1.58
N LEU A 123 -6.64 -10.85 -2.71
CA LEU A 123 -6.21 -11.29 -4.01
C LEU A 123 -6.11 -10.06 -4.91
N CYS A 124 -4.88 -9.71 -5.27
CA CYS A 124 -4.53 -8.57 -6.09
C CYS A 124 -4.07 -9.04 -7.47
N VAL A 125 -4.38 -8.25 -8.50
CA VAL A 125 -3.94 -8.48 -9.87
C VAL A 125 -3.33 -7.18 -10.39
N ARG A 126 -2.09 -7.30 -10.88
CA ARG A 126 -1.39 -6.25 -11.62
C ARG A 126 -1.31 -6.67 -13.09
N GLN A 127 -1.83 -5.81 -13.96
CA GLN A 127 -1.78 -6.00 -15.40
C GLN A 127 -0.81 -4.99 -16.00
N ASN A 128 0.14 -5.46 -16.80
CA ASN A 128 1.07 -4.61 -17.53
C ASN A 128 0.55 -4.28 -18.96
N TYR A 129 1.27 -3.42 -19.67
CA TYR A 129 0.90 -3.02 -21.04
C TYR A 129 1.08 -4.10 -22.10
N SER A 130 1.88 -5.14 -21.85
CA SER A 130 2.02 -6.28 -22.78
C SER A 130 0.81 -7.22 -22.76
N SER A 131 -0.08 -7.09 -21.78
CA SER A 131 -1.26 -7.95 -21.65
C SER A 131 -2.32 -7.67 -22.72
N ALA A 132 -2.69 -8.72 -23.46
CA ALA A 132 -3.76 -8.70 -24.45
C ALA A 132 -5.18 -8.74 -23.84
N ILE A 133 -5.30 -8.93 -22.52
CA ILE A 133 -6.58 -9.10 -21.84
C ILE A 133 -7.28 -7.73 -21.71
N PRO A 134 -8.54 -7.58 -22.14
CA PRO A 134 -9.29 -6.35 -21.94
C PRO A 134 -9.56 -6.08 -20.45
N SER A 135 -9.51 -4.81 -20.03
CA SER A 135 -9.79 -4.43 -18.64
C SER A 135 -11.19 -4.85 -18.16
N SER A 136 -12.16 -4.93 -19.08
CA SER A 136 -13.53 -5.38 -18.80
C SER A 136 -13.62 -6.85 -18.43
N GLU A 137 -12.74 -7.69 -18.98
CA GLU A 137 -12.68 -9.13 -18.67
C GLU A 137 -11.88 -9.41 -17.40
N LEU A 138 -10.88 -8.57 -17.10
CA LEU A 138 -10.01 -8.72 -15.93
C LEU A 138 -10.81 -8.82 -14.63
N ARG A 139 -11.85 -7.99 -14.49
CA ARG A 139 -12.75 -8.01 -13.34
C ARG A 139 -13.44 -9.37 -13.18
N GLY A 140 -13.98 -9.92 -14.26
CA GLY A 140 -14.63 -11.23 -14.21
C GLY A 140 -13.67 -12.35 -13.84
N TYR A 141 -12.43 -12.33 -14.36
CA TYR A 141 -11.42 -13.33 -13.96
C TYR A 141 -11.02 -13.21 -12.50
N LEU A 142 -10.95 -11.99 -11.96
CA LEU A 142 -10.67 -11.76 -10.55
C LEU A 142 -11.82 -12.26 -9.66
N GLU A 143 -13.06 -11.98 -10.03
CA GLU A 143 -14.26 -12.48 -9.32
C GLU A 143 -14.29 -14.03 -9.33
N ASP A 144 -14.08 -14.65 -10.49
CA ASP A 144 -14.02 -16.12 -10.62
C ASP A 144 -12.90 -16.74 -9.76
N LEU A 145 -11.73 -16.09 -9.70
CA LEU A 145 -10.60 -16.55 -8.90
C LEU A 145 -10.86 -16.35 -7.40
N GLY A 146 -11.42 -15.21 -7.01
CA GLY A 146 -11.81 -14.91 -5.64
C GLY A 146 -12.81 -15.94 -5.10
N ASP A 147 -13.86 -16.23 -5.87
CA ASP A 147 -14.86 -17.25 -5.53
C ASP A 147 -14.22 -18.60 -5.18
N VAL A 148 -13.27 -19.05 -6.00
CA VAL A 148 -12.59 -20.34 -5.81
C VAL A 148 -11.65 -20.30 -4.61
N MET A 149 -10.86 -19.23 -4.48
CA MET A 149 -9.89 -19.08 -3.39
C MET A 149 -10.59 -18.96 -2.03
N PHE A 150 -11.63 -18.13 -1.94
CA PHE A 150 -12.33 -17.85 -0.68
C PHE A 150 -13.39 -18.89 -0.32
N SER A 151 -13.79 -19.74 -1.27
CA SER A 151 -14.67 -20.90 -1.01
C SER A 151 -13.91 -22.23 -0.89
N ASP A 152 -12.58 -22.20 -0.74
CA ASP A 152 -11.71 -23.38 -0.64
C ASP A 152 -11.92 -24.39 -1.79
N GLY A 153 -12.04 -23.90 -3.03
CA GLY A 153 -12.20 -24.72 -4.22
C GLY A 153 -13.62 -25.24 -4.48
N LYS A 154 -14.60 -24.88 -3.64
CA LYS A 154 -15.98 -25.39 -3.74
C LYS A 154 -16.89 -24.58 -4.68
N SER A 155 -16.37 -23.52 -5.30
CA SER A 155 -17.22 -22.62 -6.10
C SER A 155 -17.62 -23.21 -7.47
N PRO A 156 -18.91 -23.12 -7.86
CA PRO A 156 -19.39 -23.50 -9.19
C PRO A 156 -19.13 -22.45 -10.29
N SER A 157 -18.65 -21.24 -9.99
CA SER A 157 -18.51 -20.15 -10.99
C SER A 157 -17.55 -20.50 -12.13
N LEU A 158 -16.44 -21.19 -11.84
CA LEU A 158 -15.51 -21.73 -12.83
C LEU A 158 -16.19 -22.66 -13.86
N LEU A 159 -17.17 -23.44 -13.43
CA LEU A 159 -17.89 -24.38 -14.30
C LEU A 159 -18.83 -23.62 -15.24
N GLN A 160 -19.48 -22.56 -14.76
CA GLN A 160 -20.46 -21.80 -15.55
C GLN A 160 -19.82 -21.04 -16.72
N ARG A 161 -18.66 -20.41 -16.52
CA ARG A 161 -17.97 -19.67 -17.60
C ARG A 161 -17.45 -20.61 -18.69
N LYS A 162 -16.98 -21.81 -18.30
CA LYS A 162 -16.56 -22.87 -19.22
C LYS A 162 -17.73 -23.41 -20.06
N THR A 163 -18.95 -23.45 -19.51
CA THR A 163 -20.16 -23.92 -20.23
C THR A 163 -20.82 -22.87 -21.10
N ARG A 164 -20.73 -21.57 -20.78
CA ARG A 164 -21.37 -20.51 -21.56
C ARG A 164 -20.58 -20.08 -22.80
N ASP A 165 -19.25 -20.15 -22.74
CA ASP A 165 -18.40 -19.54 -23.76
C ASP A 165 -17.31 -20.54 -24.18
N GLY A 166 -17.66 -21.47 -25.05
CA GLY A 166 -16.78 -22.55 -25.55
C GLY A 166 -15.51 -22.10 -26.29
N LYS A 167 -15.11 -20.82 -26.16
CA LYS A 167 -13.94 -20.20 -26.79
C LYS A 167 -13.04 -19.38 -25.87
N GLN A 168 -13.42 -19.07 -24.62
CA GLN A 168 -12.59 -18.22 -23.75
C GLN A 168 -11.49 -19.07 -23.07
N LYS A 169 -10.26 -18.99 -23.60
CA LYS A 169 -9.08 -19.57 -22.96
C LYS A 169 -8.80 -18.77 -21.68
N VAL A 170 -9.11 -19.35 -20.52
CA VAL A 170 -8.70 -18.82 -19.21
C VAL A 170 -7.19 -18.60 -19.23
N PRO A 171 -6.67 -17.40 -18.88
CA PRO A 171 -5.24 -17.11 -18.96
C PRO A 171 -4.43 -18.11 -18.12
N GLU A 172 -3.20 -18.41 -18.54
CA GLU A 172 -2.41 -19.51 -17.97
C GLU A 172 -2.14 -19.30 -16.48
N VAL A 173 -1.98 -18.05 -16.05
CA VAL A 173 -1.74 -17.66 -14.65
C VAL A 173 -2.86 -18.12 -13.71
N PHE A 174 -4.11 -17.96 -14.14
CA PHE A 174 -5.28 -18.35 -13.35
C PHE A 174 -5.33 -19.87 -13.25
N ASN A 175 -5.11 -20.57 -14.37
CA ASN A 175 -5.03 -22.03 -14.39
C ASN A 175 -3.92 -22.58 -13.50
N HIS A 176 -2.77 -21.90 -13.43
CA HIS A 176 -1.67 -22.30 -12.57
C HIS A 176 -2.05 -22.19 -11.09
N ILE A 177 -2.68 -21.08 -10.67
CA ILE A 177 -3.13 -20.89 -9.29
C ILE A 177 -4.21 -21.92 -8.93
N PHE A 178 -5.18 -22.15 -9.81
CA PHE A 178 -6.22 -23.15 -9.63
C PHE A 178 -5.69 -24.58 -9.48
N LYS A 179 -4.56 -24.91 -10.12
CA LYS A 179 -3.96 -26.26 -10.07
C LYS A 179 -2.94 -26.45 -8.96
N SER A 180 -2.28 -25.37 -8.53
CA SER A 180 -1.08 -25.51 -7.69
C SER A 180 -1.40 -25.67 -6.21
N ASN A 181 -2.55 -25.18 -5.69
CA ASN A 181 -2.93 -25.22 -4.26
C ASN A 181 -1.85 -24.83 -3.22
N SER A 182 -0.67 -24.40 -3.68
CA SER A 182 0.56 -24.35 -2.92
C SER A 182 1.62 -23.69 -3.81
N LEU A 183 1.76 -22.37 -3.68
CA LEU A 183 3.08 -21.80 -3.79
C LEU A 183 3.44 -21.37 -2.38
N GLN A 184 4.48 -22.01 -1.84
CA GLN A 184 5.22 -21.56 -0.68
C GLN A 184 5.51 -20.08 -0.87
N LEU A 185 4.93 -19.18 -0.07
CA LEU A 185 5.10 -17.78 -0.42
C LEU A 185 4.96 -16.87 0.80
N ALA A 186 6.06 -16.21 1.12
CA ALA A 186 6.19 -15.26 2.21
C ALA A 186 5.28 -14.05 1.96
N SER A 187 4.09 -14.01 2.55
CA SER A 187 3.14 -12.89 2.57
C SER A 187 2.67 -12.27 1.23
N ILE A 188 3.35 -12.53 0.10
CA ILE A 188 3.16 -11.92 -1.22
C ILE A 188 3.40 -12.96 -2.34
N ALA A 189 2.27 -13.42 -2.86
CA ALA A 189 1.94 -14.34 -3.96
C ALA A 189 2.51 -14.29 -5.39
N GLU A 190 3.68 -13.75 -5.78
CA GLU A 190 3.86 -13.38 -7.21
C GLU A 190 3.88 -14.56 -8.23
N THR A 191 2.86 -14.64 -9.09
CA THR A 191 2.94 -15.41 -10.35
C THR A 191 2.80 -14.47 -11.55
N SER A 192 3.92 -14.21 -12.23
CA SER A 192 3.95 -13.47 -13.48
C SER A 192 3.79 -14.42 -14.66
N SER A 193 2.92 -14.07 -15.60
CA SER A 193 2.64 -14.89 -16.78
C SER A 193 3.02 -14.20 -18.07
N LYS A 194 3.20 -15.01 -19.12
CA LYS A 194 3.38 -14.52 -20.50
C LYS A 194 2.21 -13.64 -20.96
N ASP A 195 1.06 -13.73 -20.29
CA ASP A 195 -0.14 -12.94 -20.56
C ASP A 195 -0.07 -11.52 -19.98
N GLY A 196 1.06 -11.12 -19.37
CA GLY A 196 1.24 -9.78 -18.81
C GLY A 196 0.44 -9.53 -17.54
N LEU A 197 0.06 -10.61 -16.85
CA LEU A 197 -0.64 -10.57 -15.57
C LEU A 197 0.27 -11.09 -14.47
N THR A 198 0.29 -10.34 -13.38
CA THR A 198 0.85 -10.73 -12.10
C THR A 198 -0.29 -10.87 -11.10
N ILE A 199 -0.36 -12.01 -10.43
CA ILE A 199 -1.30 -12.23 -9.31
C ILE A 199 -0.52 -12.20 -8.01
N ILE A 200 -1.05 -11.50 -7.02
CA ILE A 200 -0.48 -11.35 -5.68
C ILE A 200 -1.55 -11.73 -4.65
N SER A 201 -1.27 -12.69 -3.78
CA SER A 201 -2.10 -12.94 -2.59
C SER A 201 -1.44 -12.30 -1.37
N SER A 202 -2.21 -11.56 -0.59
CA SER A 202 -1.74 -10.86 0.61
C SER A 202 -2.65 -11.17 1.80
N LYS A 203 -2.11 -11.88 2.79
CA LYS A 203 -2.81 -12.19 4.06
C LYS A 203 -2.18 -11.42 5.22
N ARG A 204 -3.01 -10.96 6.14
CA ARG A 204 -2.60 -10.29 7.38
C ARG A 204 -3.54 -10.67 8.53
N GLY A 205 -3.01 -10.84 9.74
CA GLY A 205 -3.76 -11.42 10.85
C GLY A 205 -4.09 -12.91 10.66
N GLY A 206 -4.34 -13.61 11.77
CA GLY A 206 -4.46 -15.07 11.80
C GLY A 206 -3.14 -15.77 11.49
N ASN A 207 -3.21 -17.06 11.15
CA ASN A 207 -2.08 -17.83 10.63
C ASN A 207 -2.01 -17.68 9.11
N VAL A 208 -1.19 -16.74 8.65
CA VAL A 208 -1.01 -16.39 7.23
C VAL A 208 -0.47 -17.54 6.36
N PHE A 209 0.08 -18.59 6.98
CA PHE A 209 0.60 -19.77 6.26
C PHE A 209 -0.50 -20.78 5.91
N LEU A 210 -1.74 -20.57 6.36
CA LEU A 210 -2.86 -21.43 5.99
C LEU A 210 -3.38 -21.06 4.60
N HIS A 211 -3.42 -22.05 3.72
CA HIS A 211 -3.84 -21.88 2.32
C HIS A 211 -5.36 -21.75 2.19
N ASN A 212 -6.11 -22.50 3.00
CA ASN A 212 -7.58 -22.48 2.97
C ASN A 212 -8.09 -21.23 3.71
N HIS A 213 -8.95 -20.48 3.04
CA HIS A 213 -9.61 -19.31 3.59
C HIS A 213 -10.39 -19.66 4.87
N SER A 214 -11.15 -20.76 4.88
CA SER A 214 -11.93 -21.14 6.07
C SER A 214 -11.02 -21.45 7.27
N ASN A 215 -9.91 -22.16 7.05
CA ASN A 215 -8.98 -22.48 8.13
C ASN A 215 -8.26 -21.24 8.65
N TRP A 216 -7.83 -20.34 7.74
CA TRP A 216 -7.27 -19.05 8.10
C TRP A 216 -8.27 -18.23 8.94
N LEU A 217 -9.52 -18.14 8.51
CA LEU A 217 -10.57 -17.37 9.17
C LEU A 217 -10.77 -17.80 10.64
N GLN A 218 -10.72 -19.11 10.93
CA GLN A 218 -10.83 -19.63 12.31
C GLN A 218 -9.69 -19.16 13.22
N THR A 219 -8.52 -18.80 12.66
CA THR A 219 -7.37 -18.35 13.45
C THR A 219 -7.37 -16.85 13.72
N VAL A 220 -8.11 -16.05 12.95
CA VAL A 220 -8.15 -14.58 13.07
C VAL A 220 -8.52 -14.12 14.48
N PRO A 221 -9.53 -14.68 15.17
CA PRO A 221 -9.86 -14.28 16.54
C PRO A 221 -8.73 -14.48 17.55
N THR A 222 -7.89 -15.50 17.36
CA THR A 222 -6.81 -15.86 18.30
C THR A 222 -5.51 -15.11 18.03
N LYS A 223 -5.29 -14.62 16.80
CA LYS A 223 -4.07 -13.93 16.39
C LYS A 223 -4.40 -12.73 15.48
N PRO A 224 -5.21 -11.75 15.92
CA PRO A 224 -5.58 -10.64 15.07
C PRO A 224 -4.41 -9.65 14.90
N GLU A 225 -4.45 -8.90 13.81
CA GLU A 225 -3.50 -7.83 13.49
C GLU A 225 -4.24 -6.56 13.07
N GLY A 226 -3.56 -5.42 13.10
CA GLY A 226 -4.12 -4.15 12.62
C GLY A 226 -4.34 -4.15 11.11
N ILE A 227 -5.57 -3.80 10.70
CA ILE A 227 -6.01 -3.64 9.31
C ILE A 227 -6.75 -2.30 9.16
N LEU A 228 -7.00 -1.87 7.92
CA LEU A 228 -7.83 -0.69 7.62
C LEU A 228 -7.44 0.57 8.43
N PHE A 229 -6.13 0.86 8.47
CA PHE A 229 -5.60 2.02 9.21
C PHE A 229 -6.15 3.33 8.68
N LYS A 230 -6.32 4.28 9.60
CA LYS A 230 -6.72 5.66 9.36
C LYS A 230 -5.61 6.57 9.82
N PHE A 231 -5.26 7.52 8.97
CA PHE A 231 -4.12 8.39 9.18
C PHE A 231 -4.50 9.87 9.20
N VAL A 232 -3.71 10.66 9.90
CA VAL A 232 -3.62 12.12 9.67
C VAL A 232 -2.16 12.52 9.48
N PRO A 233 -1.86 13.57 8.69
CA PRO A 233 -0.49 14.03 8.51
C PRO A 233 0.12 14.44 9.85
N ILE A 234 1.36 14.04 10.13
CA ILE A 234 2.06 14.44 11.37
C ILE A 234 2.20 15.96 11.45
N THR A 235 2.26 16.63 10.30
CA THR A 235 2.32 18.08 10.14
C THR A 235 1.13 18.81 10.76
N SER A 236 -0.04 18.16 10.85
CA SER A 236 -1.22 18.72 11.53
C SER A 236 -1.02 18.94 13.03
N LEU A 237 -0.03 18.26 13.63
CA LEU A 237 0.30 18.37 15.05
C LEU A 237 1.53 19.23 15.34
N LEU A 238 2.17 19.79 14.29
CA LEU A 238 3.38 20.60 14.42
C LEU A 238 3.10 22.09 14.66
N THR A 239 1.83 22.49 14.80
CA THR A 239 1.43 23.89 15.00
C THR A 239 2.14 24.49 16.22
N GLY A 240 2.75 25.66 16.03
CA GLY A 240 3.50 26.35 17.08
C GLY A 240 4.93 25.84 17.29
N ILE A 241 5.38 24.81 16.57
CA ILE A 241 6.77 24.34 16.61
C ILE A 241 7.61 25.14 15.60
N PRO A 242 8.72 25.78 16.03
CA PRO A 242 9.65 26.46 15.11
C PRO A 242 10.15 25.51 14.01
N GLY A 243 10.15 25.97 12.77
CA GLY A 243 10.60 25.20 11.61
C GLY A 243 9.61 24.16 11.05
N SER A 244 8.44 24.01 11.67
CA SER A 244 7.35 23.11 11.22
C SER A 244 6.89 23.34 9.78
N GLY A 245 6.88 24.60 9.31
CA GLY A 245 6.53 24.92 7.93
C GLY A 245 7.48 24.27 6.90
N TYR A 246 8.77 24.25 7.20
CA TYR A 246 9.78 23.65 6.31
C TYR A 246 9.67 22.13 6.29
N LEU A 247 9.52 21.51 7.46
CA LEU A 247 9.29 20.07 7.54
C LEU A 247 8.01 19.68 6.79
N SER A 248 6.96 20.49 6.89
CA SER A 248 5.72 20.27 6.14
C SER A 248 5.92 20.37 4.62
N HIS A 249 6.68 21.36 4.16
CA HIS A 249 7.02 21.48 2.74
C HIS A 249 7.86 20.30 2.25
N ALA A 250 8.86 19.88 3.02
CA ALA A 250 9.76 18.81 2.65
C ALA A 250 9.08 17.43 2.66
N ILE A 251 8.18 17.16 3.62
CA ILE A 251 7.31 15.97 3.61
C ILE A 251 6.41 15.97 2.36
N ASN A 252 5.84 17.12 1.99
CA ASN A 252 5.03 17.21 0.77
C ASN A 252 5.83 16.95 -0.51
N LEU A 253 7.11 17.34 -0.55
CA LEU A 253 8.00 16.99 -1.65
C LEU A 253 8.33 15.50 -1.63
N TYR A 254 8.69 14.95 -0.46
CA TYR A 254 8.98 13.52 -0.30
C TYR A 254 7.83 12.62 -0.76
N LEU A 255 6.59 12.97 -0.41
CA LEU A 255 5.41 12.21 -0.83
C LEU A 255 5.13 12.30 -2.35
N ARG A 256 5.77 13.20 -3.10
CA ARG A 256 5.58 13.33 -4.55
C ARG A 256 6.71 12.70 -5.36
N CYS A 257 7.87 12.51 -4.73
CA CYS A 257 9.00 11.77 -5.27
C CYS A 257 8.70 10.28 -5.30
#